data_AF-A0A0A0D7E4-F1
#
_entry.id   AF-A0A0A0D7E4-F1
#
_cell.length_a   1.000
_cell.length_b   1.000
_cell.length_c   1.000
_cell.angle_alpha   90.00
_cell.angle_beta   90.00
_cell.angle_gamma   90.00
#
_symmetry.space_group_name_H-M   'P 1'
#
loop_
_entity.id
_entity.type
_entity.pdbx_description
1 polymer ?
#
loop_
_entity_poly.entity_id
_entity_poly.type
_entity_poly.pdbx_seq_one_letter_code
_entity_poly.pdbx_strand_id
1 'polypeptide(L)'
;QAVRRHAFADPLEAPGEADLTAHVDFQALAKAATQAGAEAHGPVTQGAFLEALGLRPRAAQLKKAAPARAAEIDAAIERLAGPEQMGALFKALALTVPGLGAPAGFP
;
A
#
# COMPACT_ATOMS: atom_id res chain seq x y z
N GLN A 1 -9.20 13.38 6.65
CA GLN A 1 -8.73 14.54 5.88
C GLN A 1 -9.73 14.85 4.77
N ALA A 2 -9.86 16.12 4.40
CA ALA A 2 -10.57 16.54 3.21
C ALA A 2 -9.56 17.03 2.17
N VAL A 3 -9.73 16.62 0.91
CA VAL A 3 -8.88 17.06 -0.20
C VAL A 3 -9.75 17.66 -1.30
N ARG A 4 -9.42 18.90 -1.71
CA ARG A 4 -10.06 19.60 -2.83
C ARG A 4 -8.97 20.16 -3.73
N ARG A 5 -9.05 19.89 -5.04
CA ARG A 5 -8.06 20.36 -6.04
C ARG A 5 -6.60 20.06 -5.66
N HIS A 6 -6.33 18.84 -5.18
CA HIS A 6 -5.01 18.37 -4.74
C HIS A 6 -4.40 19.10 -3.54
N ALA A 7 -5.19 19.83 -2.75
CA ALA A 7 -4.78 20.46 -1.51
C ALA A 7 -5.66 20.04 -0.33
N PHE A 8 -5.12 20.11 0.88
CA PHE A 8 -5.90 19.98 2.10
C PHE A 8 -6.97 21.08 2.16
N ALA A 9 -8.18 20.70 2.56
CA ALA A 9 -9.30 21.61 2.77
C ALA A 9 -9.89 21.39 4.17
N ASP A 10 -10.60 22.39 4.69
CA ASP A 10 -11.45 22.20 5.85
C ASP A 10 -12.68 21.36 5.43
N PRO A 11 -12.96 20.23 6.09
CA PRO A 11 -14.13 19.38 5.78
C PRO A 11 -15.49 20.11 5.80
N LEU A 12 -15.60 21.21 6.53
CA LEU A 12 -16.85 21.96 6.73
C LEU A 12 -17.00 23.17 5.81
N GLU A 13 -15.96 23.55 5.06
CA GLU A 13 -15.95 24.79 4.25
C GLU A 13 -16.84 24.67 3.00
N ALA A 14 -16.82 23.53 2.31
CA ALA A 14 -17.61 23.29 1.10
C ALA A 14 -18.10 21.84 1.01
N PRO A 15 -19.17 21.49 1.76
CA PRO A 15 -19.71 20.14 1.78
C PRO A 15 -20.10 19.64 0.39
N GLY A 16 -19.65 18.44 0.03
CA GLY A 16 -19.88 17.84 -1.29
C GLY A 16 -18.83 18.20 -2.35
N GLU A 17 -17.93 19.14 -2.09
CA GLU A 17 -16.88 19.56 -3.05
C GLU A 17 -15.48 19.03 -2.72
N ALA A 18 -15.32 18.37 -1.57
CA ALA A 18 -14.06 17.78 -1.13
C ALA A 18 -14.20 16.28 -0.94
N ASP A 19 -13.14 15.54 -1.28
CA ASP A 19 -13.04 14.11 -1.00
C ASP A 19 -12.66 13.91 0.48
N LEU A 20 -13.48 13.15 1.21
CA LEU A 20 -13.29 12.86 2.62
C LEU A 20 -12.70 11.47 2.79
N THR A 21 -11.45 11.41 3.24
CA THR A 21 -10.75 10.14 3.49
C THR A 21 -10.29 10.06 4.94
N ALA A 22 -10.22 8.85 5.49
CA ALA A 22 -9.68 8.59 6.82
C ALA A 22 -8.57 7.54 6.73
N HIS A 23 -7.68 7.54 7.71
CA HIS A 23 -6.72 6.45 7.85
C HIS A 23 -7.48 5.16 8.17
N VAL A 24 -7.08 4.07 7.52
CA VAL A 24 -7.66 2.75 7.77
C VAL A 24 -7.17 2.21 9.11
N ASP A 25 -8.10 1.83 9.97
CA ASP A 25 -7.80 1.06 11.19
C ASP A 25 -7.64 -0.42 10.84
N PHE A 26 -6.42 -0.80 10.48
CA PHE A 26 -6.10 -2.19 10.11
C PHE A 26 -6.24 -3.16 11.28
N GLN A 27 -6.10 -2.71 12.53
CA GLN A 27 -6.27 -3.56 13.70
C GLN A 27 -7.75 -3.92 13.87
N ALA A 28 -8.65 -2.94 13.73
CA ALA A 28 -10.08 -3.17 13.76
C ALA A 28 -10.52 -4.09 12.62
N LEU A 29 -10.02 -3.90 11.39
CA LEU A 29 -10.30 -4.77 10.25
C LEU A 29 -9.84 -6.22 10.48
N ALA A 30 -8.60 -6.41 10.93
CA ALA A 30 -8.06 -7.75 11.20
C ALA A 30 -8.85 -8.46 12.31
N LYS A 31 -9.24 -7.74 13.36
CA LYS A 31 -10.08 -8.27 14.43
C LYS A 31 -11.47 -8.68 13.93
N ALA A 32 -12.12 -7.85 13.12
CA ALA A 32 -13.43 -8.16 12.56
C ALA A 32 -13.36 -9.40 11.64
N ALA A 33 -12.32 -9.50 10.82
CA ALA A 33 -12.12 -10.64 9.93
C ALA A 33 -11.88 -11.96 10.69
N THR A 34 -11.04 -11.93 11.73
CA THR A 34 -10.77 -13.11 12.56
C THR A 34 -12.00 -13.56 13.36
N GLN A 35 -12.81 -12.63 13.86
CA GLN A 35 -14.10 -12.93 14.48
C GLN A 35 -15.10 -13.56 13.49
N ALA A 36 -14.99 -13.24 12.21
CA ALA A 36 -15.79 -13.84 11.15
C ALA A 36 -15.22 -15.18 10.63
N GLY A 37 -14.11 -15.69 11.20
CA GLY A 37 -13.54 -16.99 10.88
C GLY A 37 -12.46 -16.99 9.79
N ALA A 38 -11.96 -15.82 9.37
CA ALA A 38 -10.81 -15.72 8.48
C ALA A 38 -9.48 -15.71 9.28
N GLU A 39 -8.38 -16.04 8.62
CA GLU A 39 -7.04 -15.69 9.09
C GLU A 39 -6.63 -14.33 8.50
N ALA A 40 -5.99 -13.49 9.31
CA ALA A 40 -5.54 -12.17 8.89
C ALA A 40 -4.00 -12.11 8.93
N HIS A 41 -3.39 -11.69 7.82
CA HIS A 41 -1.94 -11.57 7.66
C HIS A 41 -1.56 -10.10 7.46
N GLY A 42 -0.70 -9.59 8.33
CA GLY A 42 -0.32 -8.17 8.39
C GLY A 42 -1.07 -7.37 9.47
N PRO A 43 -1.17 -6.03 9.32
CA PRO A 43 -0.74 -5.25 8.17
C PRO A 43 0.79 -5.20 8.03
N VAL A 44 1.27 -5.15 6.80
CA VAL A 44 2.68 -4.83 6.47
C VAL A 44 2.73 -3.52 5.71
N THR A 45 3.87 -2.82 5.74
CA THR A 45 4.05 -1.61 4.93
C THR A 45 4.11 -1.95 3.45
N GLN A 46 3.65 -1.04 2.57
CA GLN A 46 3.65 -1.25 1.12
C GLN A 46 5.05 -1.52 0.59
N GLY A 47 6.06 -0.82 1.12
CA GLY A 47 7.46 -1.07 0.76
C GLY A 47 7.87 -2.50 1.07
N ALA A 48 7.65 -2.98 2.29
CA ALA A 48 7.99 -4.34 2.67
C ALA A 48 7.23 -5.39 1.84
N PHE A 49 5.93 -5.17 1.61
CA PHE A 49 5.09 -6.04 0.79
C PHE A 49 5.62 -6.18 -0.65
N LEU A 50 5.90 -5.04 -1.31
CA LEU A 50 6.38 -5.05 -2.70
C LEU A 50 7.80 -5.63 -2.81
N GLU A 51 8.68 -5.34 -1.85
CA GLU A 51 10.02 -5.94 -1.78
C GLU A 51 9.93 -7.47 -1.65
N ALA A 52 9.07 -7.97 -0.76
CA ALA A 52 8.83 -9.40 -0.58
C ALA A 52 8.24 -10.08 -1.84
N LEU A 53 7.47 -9.34 -2.66
CA LEU A 53 6.97 -9.81 -3.96
C LEU A 53 7.98 -9.71 -5.11
N GLY A 54 9.20 -9.22 -4.87
CA GLY A 54 10.26 -9.17 -5.87
C GLY A 54 10.26 -7.90 -6.73
N LEU A 55 9.93 -6.74 -6.14
CA LEU A 55 9.99 -5.44 -6.81
C LEU A 55 11.37 -5.17 -7.46
N ARG A 56 12.48 -5.39 -6.75
CA ARG A 56 13.85 -5.11 -7.25
C ARG A 56 14.24 -6.02 -8.43
N PRO A 57 14.06 -7.36 -8.37
CA PRO A 57 14.27 -8.22 -9.52
C PRO A 57 13.48 -7.77 -10.76
N ARG A 58 12.19 -7.44 -10.59
CA ARG A 58 11.34 -7.01 -11.70
C ARG A 58 11.81 -5.68 -12.29
N ALA A 59 12.17 -4.72 -11.45
CA ALA A 59 12.73 -3.45 -11.87
C ALA A 59 14.00 -3.62 -12.69
N ALA A 60 14.93 -4.48 -12.25
CA ALA A 60 16.17 -4.75 -12.97
C ALA A 60 15.90 -5.28 -14.40
N GLN A 61 14.93 -6.19 -14.55
CA GLN A 61 14.52 -6.69 -15.87
C GLN A 61 13.93 -5.59 -16.76
N LEU A 62 13.07 -4.73 -16.21
CA LEU A 62 12.47 -3.62 -16.94
C LEU A 62 13.52 -2.61 -17.41
N LYS A 63 14.49 -2.25 -16.55
CA LYS A 63 15.59 -1.35 -16.91
C LYS A 63 16.50 -1.97 -17.98
N LYS A 64 16.73 -3.29 -17.93
CA LYS A 64 17.48 -4.00 -18.98
C LYS A 64 16.76 -3.97 -20.32
N ALA A 65 15.45 -4.16 -20.33
CA ALA A 65 14.64 -4.17 -21.55
C ALA A 65 14.45 -2.76 -22.15
N ALA A 66 14.41 -1.73 -21.32
CA ALA A 66 14.26 -0.33 -21.73
C ALA A 66 15.25 0.60 -20.99
N PRO A 67 16.54 0.59 -21.36
CA PRO A 67 17.56 1.38 -20.65
C PRO A 67 17.27 2.88 -20.61
N ALA A 68 16.65 3.43 -21.66
CA ALA A 68 16.25 4.84 -21.71
C ALA A 68 15.23 5.24 -20.63
N ARG A 69 14.49 4.28 -20.04
CA ARG A 69 13.51 4.49 -18.97
C ARG A 69 14.06 4.18 -17.58
N ALA A 70 15.35 3.89 -17.45
CA ALA A 70 15.94 3.47 -16.18
C ALA A 70 15.67 4.46 -15.02
N ALA A 71 15.88 5.76 -15.27
CA ALA A 71 15.67 6.80 -14.27
C ALA A 71 14.19 6.94 -13.86
N GLU A 72 13.27 6.82 -14.83
CA GLU A 72 11.83 6.84 -14.57
C GLU A 72 11.41 5.65 -13.68
N ILE A 73 11.95 4.46 -13.96
CA ILE A 73 11.69 3.25 -13.18
C ILE A 73 12.23 3.40 -11.75
N ASP A 74 13.43 3.95 -11.59
CA ASP A 74 14.01 4.18 -10.27
C ASP A 74 13.20 5.19 -9.44
N ALA A 75 12.73 6.27 -10.05
CA ALA A 75 11.83 7.23 -9.41
C ALA A 75 10.47 6.61 -9.02
N ALA A 76 9.92 5.73 -9.86
CA ALA A 76 8.68 5.03 -9.56
C ALA A 76 8.83 4.07 -8.37
N ILE A 77 9.96 3.36 -8.28
CA ILE A 77 10.26 2.47 -7.15
C ILE A 77 10.41 3.28 -5.86
N GLU A 78 11.14 4.39 -5.89
CA GLU A 78 11.30 5.24 -4.71
C GLU A 78 9.95 5.78 -4.24
N ARG A 79 9.10 6.23 -5.17
CA ARG A 79 7.74 6.68 -4.83
C ARG A 79 6.91 5.56 -4.19
N LEU A 80 6.96 4.33 -4.72
CA LEU A 80 6.13 3.21 -4.29
C LEU A 80 6.62 2.53 -3.01
N ALA A 81 7.93 2.35 -2.85
CA ALA A 81 8.52 1.54 -1.79
C ALA A 81 9.45 2.32 -0.85
N GLY A 82 9.79 3.57 -1.17
CA GLY A 82 10.62 4.43 -0.34
C GLY A 82 9.95 4.75 1.01
N PRO A 83 10.71 4.73 2.13
CA PRO A 83 10.16 4.91 3.48
C PRO A 83 9.59 6.31 3.71
N GLU A 84 10.14 7.33 3.05
CA GLU A 84 9.67 8.73 3.12
C GLU A 84 8.54 9.05 2.12
N GLN A 85 8.06 8.04 1.39
CA GLN A 85 7.05 8.16 0.34
C GLN A 85 5.87 7.22 0.65
N MET A 86 5.33 6.53 -0.36
CA MET A 86 4.22 5.61 -0.17
C MET A 86 4.61 4.35 0.60
N GLY A 87 5.90 4.03 0.67
CA GLY A 87 6.40 2.76 1.21
C GLY A 87 6.00 2.55 2.67
N ALA A 88 6.06 3.58 3.52
CA ALA A 88 5.63 3.51 4.91
C ALA A 88 4.17 3.95 5.13
N LEU A 89 3.67 4.87 4.30
CA LEU A 89 2.33 5.45 4.41
C LEU A 89 1.23 4.42 4.09
N PHE A 90 1.41 3.65 3.02
CA PHE A 90 0.46 2.63 2.60
C PHE A 90 0.77 1.29 3.26
N LYS A 91 -0.27 0.50 3.52
CA LYS A 91 -0.18 -0.82 4.15
C LYS A 91 -1.03 -1.83 3.41
N ALA A 92 -0.64 -3.10 3.48
CA ALA A 92 -1.37 -4.23 2.93
C ALA A 92 -1.81 -5.16 4.07
N LEU A 93 -3.03 -5.69 3.96
CA LEU A 93 -3.60 -6.72 4.84
C LEU A 93 -4.20 -7.80 3.93
N ALA A 94 -3.89 -9.07 4.19
CA ALA A 94 -4.50 -10.18 3.48
C ALA A 94 -5.41 -10.97 4.43
N LEU A 95 -6.56 -11.39 3.91
CA LEU A 95 -7.51 -12.26 4.61
C LEU A 95 -7.59 -13.58 3.85
N THR A 96 -7.42 -14.69 4.54
CA THR A 96 -7.44 -16.04 3.95
C THR A 96 -8.41 -16.94 4.70
N VAL A 97 -8.79 -18.05 4.05
CA VAL A 97 -9.40 -19.16 4.78
C VAL A 97 -8.38 -19.77 5.75
N PRO A 98 -8.83 -20.32 6.89
CA PRO A 98 -7.92 -20.95 7.85
C PRO A 98 -7.10 -22.09 7.25
N GLY A 99 -5.84 -22.19 7.66
CA GLY A 99 -4.93 -23.27 7.24
C GLY A 99 -4.30 -23.11 5.85
N LEU A 100 -4.57 -22.03 5.12
CA LEU A 100 -3.92 -21.75 3.84
C LEU A 100 -2.46 -21.32 4.00
N GLY A 101 -2.08 -20.83 5.20
CA GLY A 101 -0.77 -20.22 5.46
C GLY A 101 -0.68 -18.78 4.96
N ALA A 102 0.45 -18.14 5.24
CA ALA A 102 0.69 -16.76 4.82
C ALA A 102 0.81 -16.66 3.28
N PRO A 103 0.05 -15.77 2.62
CA PRO A 103 0.19 -15.55 1.19
C PRO A 103 1.51 -14.84 0.86
N ALA A 104 1.97 -14.98 -0.39
CA ALA A 104 3.18 -14.31 -0.86
C ALA A 104 3.14 -12.79 -0.60
N GLY A 105 4.25 -12.24 -0.14
CA GLY A 105 4.36 -10.84 0.27
C GLY A 105 4.03 -10.58 1.74
N PHE A 106 3.51 -11.58 2.47
CA PHE A 106 3.26 -11.52 3.90
C PHE A 106 4.18 -12.52 4.65
N PRO A 107 4.66 -12.18 5.86
CA PRO A 107 5.49 -13.06 6.68
C PRO A 107 4.72 -14.28 7.22
#